data_AF-A0A7S1I632-F1
#
_entry.id   AF-A0A7S1I632-F1
#
_cell.length_a   1.000
_cell.length_b   1.000
_cell.length_c   1.000
_cell.angle_alpha   90.00
_cell.angle_beta   90.00
_cell.angle_gamma   90.00
#
_symmetry.space_group_name_H-M   'P 1'
#
loop_
_entity.id
_entity.type
_entity.pdbx_description
1 polymer ?
#
loop_
_entity_poly.entity_id
_entity_poly.type
_entity_poly.pdbx_seq_one_letter_code
_entity_poly.pdbx_strand_id
1 'polypeptide(L)'
;SVGSALSSRPNAEAAKSVLEAKRAQNMSIILKGMKIPVSVMRDAILEMNNQIMQPDFLIPLGTVIPTQEEVVAVLEEHQRIQQDPTAPHAWSSPEDFVLTVGTIPQLGLRVQCSTFTN
;
A
#
# COMPACT_ATOMS: atom_id res chain seq x y z
N SER A 1 29.89 -8.50 40.71
CA SER A 1 28.60 -8.17 40.09
C SER A 1 28.62 -6.75 39.60
N VAL A 2 28.80 -6.55 38.30
CA VAL A 2 28.76 -5.24 37.64
C VAL A 2 27.61 -5.30 36.64
N GLY A 3 26.62 -4.45 36.84
CA GLY A 3 25.34 -4.47 36.16
C GLY A 3 25.46 -4.11 34.68
N SER A 4 24.91 -4.96 33.82
CA SER A 4 24.71 -4.70 32.40
C SER A 4 23.85 -3.46 32.22
N ALA A 5 24.41 -2.44 31.57
CA ALA A 5 23.66 -1.33 31.03
C ALA A 5 22.64 -1.85 30.01
N LEU A 6 21.36 -1.72 30.34
CA LEU A 6 20.24 -1.94 29.44
C LEU A 6 20.38 -0.95 28.28
N SER A 7 20.79 -1.48 27.13
CA SER A 7 20.75 -0.81 25.84
C SER A 7 19.29 -0.59 25.44
N SER A 8 18.67 0.48 25.90
CA SER A 8 17.40 0.97 25.37
C SER A 8 17.63 1.46 23.95
N ARG A 9 17.36 0.59 22.98
CA ARG A 9 17.14 0.99 21.58
C ARG A 9 16.06 2.08 21.59
N PRO A 10 16.20 3.18 20.84
CA PRO A 10 15.10 4.13 20.71
C PRO A 10 13.90 3.37 20.17
N ASN A 11 12.82 3.37 20.96
CA ASN A 11 11.51 2.94 20.52
C ASN A 11 11.15 3.88 19.37
N ALA A 12 11.37 3.44 18.13
CA ALA A 12 10.82 4.12 16.98
C ALA A 12 9.31 4.14 17.23
N GLU A 13 8.78 5.30 17.61
CA GLU A 13 7.35 5.53 17.67
C GLU A 13 6.81 5.00 16.35
N ALA A 14 6.08 3.87 16.43
CA ALA A 14 5.55 3.23 15.25
C ALA A 14 4.73 4.29 14.52
N ALA A 15 5.22 4.71 13.35
CA ALA A 15 4.56 5.70 12.53
C ALA A 15 3.07 5.31 12.49
N LYS A 16 2.22 6.20 13.01
CA LYS A 16 0.81 5.90 13.20
C LYS A 16 0.20 5.70 11.81
N SER A 17 -0.08 4.44 11.47
CA SER A 17 -0.70 4.06 10.21
C SER A 17 -2.01 4.84 10.02
N VAL A 18 -2.19 5.40 8.83
CA VAL A 18 -3.42 6.08 8.41
C VAL A 18 -4.55 5.06 8.22
N LEU A 19 -4.18 3.88 7.74
CA LEU A 19 -5.10 2.78 7.53
C LEU A 19 -5.42 2.06 8.84
N GLU A 20 -6.63 1.53 8.95
CA GLU A 20 -7.04 0.67 10.07
C GLU A 20 -6.10 -0.54 10.18
N ALA A 21 -5.76 -0.93 11.41
CA ALA A 21 -4.68 -1.89 11.67
C ALA A 21 -4.91 -3.26 11.03
N LYS A 22 -6.11 -3.84 11.13
CA LYS A 22 -6.44 -5.14 10.52
C LYS A 22 -6.45 -5.04 9.00
N ARG A 23 -6.97 -3.94 8.44
CA ARG A 23 -6.96 -3.64 7.01
C ARG A 23 -5.53 -3.54 6.47
N ALA A 24 -4.68 -2.73 7.09
CA ALA A 24 -3.27 -2.58 6.74
C ALA A 24 -2.51 -3.92 6.82
N GLN A 25 -2.80 -4.73 7.84
CA GLN A 25 -2.22 -6.06 7.98
C GLN A 25 -2.65 -7.01 6.85
N ASN A 26 -3.95 -7.06 6.52
CA ASN A 26 -4.46 -7.89 5.43
C ASN A 26 -3.86 -7.49 4.08
N MET A 27 -3.80 -6.18 3.80
CA MET A 27 -3.15 -5.66 2.59
C MET A 27 -1.67 -6.05 2.55
N SER A 28 -0.94 -5.90 3.67
CA SER A 28 0.47 -6.28 3.75
C SER A 28 0.69 -7.77 3.44
N ILE A 29 -0.18 -8.65 3.92
CA ILE A 29 -0.08 -10.11 3.66
C ILE A 29 -0.29 -10.39 2.17
N ILE A 30 -1.34 -9.82 1.58
CA ILE A 30 -1.70 -10.06 0.18
C ILE A 30 -0.63 -9.49 -0.75
N LEU A 31 -0.21 -8.24 -0.54
CA LEU A 31 0.81 -7.58 -1.35
C LEU A 31 2.16 -8.32 -1.29
N LYS A 32 2.56 -8.83 -0.11
CA LYS A 32 3.75 -9.69 0.03
C LYS A 32 3.60 -11.00 -0.73
N GLY A 33 2.40 -11.60 -0.72
CA GLY A 33 2.10 -12.83 -1.44
C GLY A 33 2.20 -12.68 -2.96
N MET A 34 1.81 -11.52 -3.50
CA MET A 34 1.86 -11.21 -4.92
C MET A 34 3.29 -11.07 -5.47
N LYS A 35 4.28 -10.76 -4.63
CA LYS A 35 5.71 -10.65 -5.00
C LYS A 35 5.99 -9.72 -6.19
N ILE A 36 5.13 -8.72 -6.42
CA ILE A 36 5.29 -7.72 -7.48
C ILE A 36 5.54 -6.36 -6.83
N PRO A 37 6.50 -5.56 -7.30
CA PRO A 37 6.68 -4.19 -6.80
C PRO A 37 5.45 -3.33 -7.08
N VAL A 38 5.08 -2.45 -6.15
CA VAL A 38 3.90 -1.58 -6.24
C VAL A 38 3.93 -0.70 -7.52
N SER A 39 5.10 -0.18 -7.90
CA SER A 39 5.27 0.56 -9.15
C SER A 39 4.93 -0.27 -10.39
N VAL A 40 5.39 -1.53 -10.42
CA VAL A 40 5.09 -2.48 -11.50
C VAL A 40 3.60 -2.83 -11.53
N MET A 41 2.95 -2.96 -10.36
CA MET A 41 1.49 -3.16 -10.29
C MET A 41 0.74 -1.99 -10.94
N ARG A 42 1.12 -0.75 -10.59
CA ARG A 42 0.51 0.47 -11.16
C ARG A 42 0.63 0.48 -12.68
N ASP A 43 1.83 0.27 -13.19
CA ASP A 43 2.10 0.34 -14.62
C ASP A 43 1.34 -0.79 -15.35
N ALA A 44 1.32 -2.01 -14.80
CA ALA A 44 0.54 -3.12 -15.36
C ALA A 44 -0.97 -2.83 -15.44
N ILE A 45 -1.55 -2.15 -14.44
CA ILE A 45 -2.97 -1.76 -14.43
C ILE A 45 -3.25 -0.64 -15.43
N LEU A 46 -2.35 0.35 -15.54
CA LEU A 46 -2.48 1.47 -16.48
C LEU A 46 -2.38 1.01 -17.94
N GLU A 47 -1.44 0.11 -18.22
CA GLU A 47 -1.17 -0.45 -19.55
C GLU A 47 -2.09 -1.63 -19.91
N MET A 48 -2.91 -2.11 -18.97
CA MET A 48 -3.68 -3.35 -19.12
C MET A 48 -2.79 -4.51 -19.60
N ASN A 49 -1.63 -4.68 -18.97
CA ASN A 49 -0.64 -5.66 -19.37
C ASN A 49 -1.11 -7.09 -19.05
N ASN A 50 -1.64 -7.79 -20.06
CA ASN A 50 -2.19 -9.14 -19.93
C ASN A 50 -1.17 -10.19 -19.47
N GLN A 51 0.14 -9.96 -19.58
CA GLN A 51 1.13 -10.92 -19.05
C GLN A 51 1.16 -10.92 -17.51
N ILE A 52 0.85 -9.77 -16.90
CA ILE A 52 0.82 -9.59 -15.43
C ILE A 52 -0.60 -9.66 -14.90
N MET A 53 -1.58 -9.13 -15.63
CA MET A 53 -3.01 -9.08 -15.29
C MET A 53 -3.68 -10.45 -15.46
N GLN A 54 -3.08 -11.51 -14.94
CA GLN A 54 -3.61 -12.87 -14.92
C GLN A 54 -4.49 -13.10 -13.68
N PRO A 55 -5.33 -14.16 -13.64
CA PRO A 55 -6.21 -14.43 -12.48
C PRO A 55 -5.48 -14.46 -11.13
N ASP A 56 -4.27 -15.03 -11.08
CA ASP A 56 -3.42 -15.10 -9.88
C ASP A 56 -3.00 -13.71 -9.36
N PHE A 57 -3.04 -12.69 -10.21
CA PHE A 57 -2.81 -11.30 -9.85
C PHE A 57 -4.12 -10.55 -9.58
N LEU A 58 -5.10 -10.70 -10.47
CA LEU A 58 -6.34 -9.93 -10.44
C LEU A 58 -7.24 -10.29 -9.27
N ILE A 59 -7.36 -11.57 -8.92
CA ILE A 59 -8.19 -12.03 -7.80
C ILE A 59 -7.70 -11.43 -6.48
N PRO A 60 -6.41 -11.59 -6.07
CA PRO A 60 -5.93 -10.98 -4.84
C PRO A 60 -5.95 -9.46 -4.92
N LEU A 61 -5.59 -8.84 -6.05
CA LEU A 61 -5.64 -7.38 -6.22
C LEU A 61 -7.06 -6.84 -5.97
N GLY A 62 -8.08 -7.51 -6.49
CA GLY A 62 -9.48 -7.14 -6.31
C GLY A 62 -9.93 -7.09 -4.84
N THR A 63 -9.30 -7.86 -3.95
CA THR A 63 -9.62 -7.87 -2.51
C THR A 63 -8.98 -6.73 -1.71
N VAL A 64 -7.93 -6.11 -2.27
CA VAL A 64 -7.15 -5.04 -1.62
C VAL A 64 -7.31 -3.69 -2.29
N ILE A 65 -8.27 -3.55 -3.22
CA ILE A 65 -8.63 -2.24 -3.78
C ILE A 65 -9.01 -1.30 -2.61
N PRO A 66 -8.35 -0.14 -2.49
CA PRO A 66 -8.65 0.79 -1.43
C PRO A 66 -9.98 1.52 -1.70
N THR A 67 -10.68 1.88 -0.64
CA THR A 67 -11.89 2.72 -0.76
C THR A 67 -11.50 4.17 -1.02
N GLN A 68 -12.47 4.98 -1.45
CA GLN A 68 -12.22 6.40 -1.71
C GLN A 68 -11.79 7.14 -0.44
N GLU A 69 -12.36 6.77 0.71
CA GLU A 69 -12.01 7.33 2.02
C GLU A 69 -10.57 6.98 2.41
N GLU A 70 -10.13 5.74 2.18
CA GLU A 70 -8.75 5.31 2.42
C GLU A 70 -7.77 6.09 1.55
N VAL A 71 -8.09 6.26 0.26
CA VAL A 71 -7.27 7.05 -0.68
C VAL A 71 -7.15 8.49 -0.23
N VAL A 72 -8.26 9.13 0.16
CA VAL A 72 -8.26 10.52 0.62
C VAL A 72 -7.43 10.68 1.89
N ALA A 73 -7.64 9.83 2.90
CA ALA A 73 -6.92 9.93 4.16
C ALA A 73 -5.40 9.80 3.98
N VAL A 74 -4.97 8.85 3.13
CA VAL A 74 -3.55 8.63 2.84
C VAL A 74 -2.96 9.79 2.03
N LEU A 75 -3.71 10.37 1.08
CA LEU A 75 -3.28 11.55 0.33
C LEU A 75 -3.17 12.80 1.21
N GLU A 76 -4.09 13.01 2.14
CA GLU A 76 -4.06 14.13 3.09
C GLU A 76 -2.82 14.04 3.99
N GLU A 77 -2.53 12.85 4.54
CA GLU A 77 -1.33 12.64 5.33
C GLU A 77 -0.06 12.85 4.49
N HIS A 78 -0.05 12.38 3.24
CA HIS A 78 1.07 12.61 2.33
C HIS A 78 1.31 14.08 2.03
N GLN A 79 0.26 14.86 1.81
CA GLN A 79 0.37 16.31 1.65
C GLN A 79 0.88 16.98 2.94
N ARG A 80 0.40 16.55 4.11
CA ARG A 80 0.86 17.07 5.41
C ARG A 80 2.35 16.87 5.60
N ILE A 81 2.88 15.69 5.27
CA ILE A 81 4.32 15.36 5.36
C ILE A 81 5.12 16.14 4.33
N GLN A 82 4.61 16.35 3.11
CA GLN A 82 5.29 17.18 2.12
C GLN A 82 5.43 18.65 2.54
N GLN A 83 4.49 19.16 3.33
CA GLN A 83 4.53 20.51 3.89
C GLN A 83 5.47 20.64 5.10
N ASP A 84 5.69 19.55 5.85
CA ASP A 84 6.66 19.46 6.93
C ASP A 84 7.60 18.26 6.75
N PRO A 85 8.66 18.40 5.93
CA PRO A 85 9.60 17.33 5.64
C PRO A 85 10.44 16.89 6.84
N THR A 86 10.37 17.61 7.97
CA THR A 86 11.11 17.28 9.18
C THR A 86 10.38 16.25 10.05
N ALA A 87 9.10 16.01 9.79
CA ALA A 87 8.33 14.96 10.46
C ALA A 87 8.81 13.58 9.99
N PRO A 88 9.34 12.72 10.89
CA PRO A 88 9.71 11.37 10.52
C PRO A 88 8.45 10.56 10.22
N HIS A 89 8.17 10.34 8.94
CA HIS A 89 7.12 9.43 8.51
C HIS A 89 7.70 8.37 7.57
N ALA A 90 7.51 7.11 7.92
CA ALA A 90 7.90 5.98 7.10
C ALA A 90 6.62 5.32 6.57
N TRP A 91 6.41 5.44 5.26
CA TRP A 91 5.27 4.81 4.60
C TRP A 91 5.36 3.29 4.75
N SER A 92 4.30 2.70 5.28
CA SER A 92 4.15 1.25 5.28
C SER A 92 3.82 0.75 3.86
N SER A 93 4.13 -0.51 3.56
CA SER A 93 3.84 -1.12 2.25
C SER A 93 2.37 -0.98 1.81
N PRO A 94 1.36 -1.09 2.69
CA PRO A 94 -0.03 -0.80 2.35
C PRO A 94 -0.29 0.65 1.94
N GLU A 95 0.26 1.61 2.66
CA GLU A 95 0.03 3.04 2.39
C GLU A 95 0.73 3.48 1.10
N ASP A 96 1.93 2.98 0.84
CA ASP A 96 2.62 3.17 -0.45
C ASP A 96 1.80 2.61 -1.62
N PHE A 97 1.16 1.45 -1.42
CA PHE A 97 0.22 0.90 -2.38
C PHE A 97 -1.01 1.80 -2.58
N VAL A 98 -1.60 2.34 -1.52
CA VAL A 98 -2.74 3.27 -1.65
C VAL A 98 -2.35 4.55 -2.38
N LEU A 99 -1.18 5.13 -2.07
CA LEU A 99 -0.67 6.32 -2.75
C LEU A 99 -0.43 6.09 -4.24
N THR A 100 0.16 4.93 -4.57
CA THR A 100 0.64 4.66 -5.93
C THR A 100 -0.45 4.08 -6.82
N VAL A 101 -1.20 3.10 -6.32
CA VAL A 101 -2.21 2.34 -7.09
C VAL A 101 -3.62 2.89 -6.83
N GLY A 102 -3.93 3.30 -5.59
CA GLY A 102 -5.24 3.85 -5.23
C GLY A 102 -5.58 5.17 -5.93
N THR A 103 -4.58 5.88 -6.46
CA THR A 103 -4.75 7.10 -7.26
C THR A 103 -5.06 6.84 -8.74
N ILE A 104 -5.08 5.58 -9.17
CA ILE A 104 -5.43 5.22 -10.55
C ILE A 104 -6.92 5.51 -10.82
N PRO A 105 -7.25 6.29 -11.86
CA PRO A 105 -8.64 6.57 -12.21
C PRO A 105 -9.39 5.28 -12.56
N GLN A 106 -10.54 5.09 -11.91
CA GLN A 106 -11.42 3.94 -12.11
C GLN A 106 -10.74 2.59 -11.88
N LEU A 107 -9.84 2.51 -10.88
CA LEU A 107 -9.10 1.30 -10.52
C LEU A 107 -9.97 0.04 -10.48
N GLY A 108 -11.11 0.09 -9.77
CA GLY A 108 -12.01 -1.05 -9.66
C GLY A 108 -12.54 -1.55 -10.99
N LEU A 109 -12.94 -0.64 -11.88
CA LEU A 109 -13.42 -0.99 -13.21
C LEU A 109 -12.30 -1.53 -14.10
N ARG A 110 -11.08 -1.00 -14.02
CA ARG A 110 -9.92 -1.52 -14.75
C ARG A 110 -9.59 -2.95 -14.36
N VAL A 111 -9.59 -3.24 -13.06
CA VAL A 111 -9.37 -4.60 -12.54
C VAL A 111 -10.49 -5.54 -12.99
N GLN A 112 -11.76 -5.12 -12.85
CA GLN A 112 -12.91 -5.92 -13.30
C GLN A 112 -12.87 -6.19 -14.82
N CYS A 113 -12.68 -5.19 -15.66
CA CYS A 113 -12.58 -5.39 -17.11
C CYS A 113 -11.48 -6.39 -17.48
N SER A 114 -10.35 -6.35 -16.79
CA SER A 114 -9.23 -7.26 -17.02
C SER A 114 -9.53 -8.71 -16.62
N THR A 115 -10.43 -8.91 -15.64
CA THR A 115 -10.90 -10.27 -15.27
C THR A 115 -11.83 -10.90 -16.31
N PHE A 116 -12.49 -10.11 -17.16
CA PHE A 116 -13.36 -10.63 -18.22
C PHE A 116 -12.65 -10.85 -19.56
N THR A 117 -11.42 -10.32 -19.72
CA THR A 117 -10.65 -10.39 -20.97
C THR A 117 -9.51 -11.41 -20.92
N ASN A 118 -9.20 -11.97 -19.74
CA ASN A 118 -8.27 -13.09 -19.54
C ASN A 118 -9.06 -14.36 -19.21
#